data_AF-A0A4Y5SMR0-F1
#
_entry.id   AF-A0A4Y5SMR0-F1
#
_cell.length_a   1.000
_cell.length_b   1.000
_cell.length_c   1.000
_cell.angle_alpha   90.00
_cell.angle_beta   90.00
_cell.angle_gamma   90.00
#
_symmetry.space_group_name_H-M   'P 1'
#
loop_
_entity.id
_entity.type
_entity.pdbx_description
1 polymer ?
#
loop_
_entity_poly.entity_id
_entity_poly.type
_entity_poly.pdbx_seq_one_letter_code
_entity_poly.pdbx_strand_id
1 'polypeptide(L)'
;MRVLILDLDGTLWDHEDASKLVPPYEFHGDYLIDSNGGELHLFPGVREFLEWASGRFVLSIASWNVEEKVKPILEGFGLWDCFVFPKIENHPDKADMIARTLRELELSGYDVGGVIYVDDRDIHIEDVKTTVPSIRFIHMWKDAKSFEELRELLERRGDSMELLIVKDKRIDYDGSAIGSHWAYRNFGILGNSLVVFRGKCDVKVEEMIDIEDLRASKEIRSDDMVHYIIEVFDLVNALFASTLQKLFIARLCEVLAEYGVKTHRKGDDIYVNGKKLSISIATVSPVSVKIHIGINIEAKGIPEGVDAIGLKELGITDVEGFMEKTGKALVKEFNKVKRDSLKVRWAQ
;
A
#
# COMPACT_ATOMS: atom_id res chain seq x y z
N MET A 1 14.06 -2.08 -4.42
CA MET A 1 13.67 -0.98 -3.51
C MET A 1 13.25 0.19 -4.37
N ARG A 2 12.17 0.88 -4.01
CA ARG A 2 11.70 2.07 -4.75
C ARG A 2 12.73 3.19 -4.63
N VAL A 3 12.74 4.13 -5.58
CA VAL A 3 13.66 5.27 -5.57
C VAL A 3 12.91 6.49 -5.00
N LEU A 4 13.56 7.20 -4.06
CA LEU A 4 13.09 8.47 -3.53
C LEU A 4 14.13 9.55 -3.83
N ILE A 5 13.78 10.48 -4.70
CA ILE A 5 14.62 11.60 -5.10
C ILE A 5 14.11 12.84 -4.36
N LEU A 6 15.03 13.55 -3.70
CA LEU A 6 14.72 14.75 -2.92
C LEU A 6 15.39 15.97 -3.57
N ASP A 7 14.68 17.10 -3.59
CA ASP A 7 15.31 18.41 -3.75
C ASP A 7 16.04 18.83 -2.45
N LEU A 8 16.83 19.91 -2.50
CA LEU A 8 17.57 20.45 -1.36
C LEU A 8 16.94 21.72 -0.79
N ASP A 9 17.15 22.85 -1.48
CA ASP A 9 16.69 24.18 -1.03
C ASP A 9 15.17 24.20 -0.88
N GLY A 10 14.67 24.69 0.24
CA GLY A 10 13.24 24.67 0.56
C GLY A 10 12.66 23.28 0.85
N THR A 11 13.41 22.18 0.68
CA THR A 11 12.95 20.80 0.91
C THR A 11 13.60 20.16 2.14
N LEU A 12 14.93 20.09 2.21
CA LEU A 12 15.65 19.57 3.38
C LEU A 12 16.01 20.66 4.38
N TRP A 13 16.18 21.90 3.91
CA TRP A 13 16.52 23.05 4.74
C TRP A 13 15.77 24.31 4.30
N ASP A 14 15.73 25.29 5.19
CA ASP A 14 14.95 26.53 5.04
C ASP A 14 15.60 27.61 4.16
N HIS A 15 16.75 27.32 3.57
CA HIS A 15 17.47 28.25 2.70
C HIS A 15 17.00 28.14 1.24
N GLU A 16 16.85 29.30 0.57
CA GLU A 16 16.34 29.38 -0.82
C GLU A 16 17.41 29.11 -1.90
N ASP A 17 18.69 29.27 -1.55
CA ASP A 17 19.84 29.04 -2.44
C ASP A 17 21.14 28.79 -1.66
N ALA A 18 21.34 27.58 -1.15
CA ALA A 18 22.50 27.24 -0.32
C ALA A 18 23.85 27.44 -1.04
N SER A 19 23.85 27.59 -2.38
CA SER A 19 25.07 27.85 -3.16
C SER A 19 25.67 29.25 -2.89
N LYS A 20 24.89 30.17 -2.31
CA LYS A 20 25.35 31.51 -1.91
C LYS A 20 26.17 31.55 -0.63
N LEU A 21 26.13 30.49 0.18
CA LEU A 21 26.86 30.44 1.45
C LEU A 21 28.38 30.40 1.23
N VAL A 22 29.11 31.00 2.18
CA VAL A 22 30.54 31.22 2.10
C VAL A 22 31.27 30.47 3.23
N PRO A 23 32.16 29.51 2.91
CA PRO A 23 32.92 28.79 3.93
C PRO A 23 33.97 29.69 4.60
N PRO A 24 34.46 29.33 5.81
CA PRO A 24 34.14 28.12 6.57
C PRO A 24 32.73 28.12 7.14
N TYR A 25 32.18 26.91 7.36
CA TYR A 25 30.88 26.71 7.99
C TYR A 25 31.08 26.23 9.43
N GLU A 26 30.35 26.83 10.37
CA GLU A 26 30.25 26.38 11.76
C GLU A 26 28.93 25.62 11.94
N PHE A 27 29.00 24.35 12.35
CA PHE A 27 27.82 23.48 12.49
C PHE A 27 27.36 23.38 13.94
N HIS A 28 26.05 23.47 14.15
CA HIS A 28 25.38 23.46 15.45
C HIS A 28 24.20 22.47 15.47
N GLY A 29 24.50 21.19 15.25
CA GLY A 29 23.48 20.13 15.20
C GLY A 29 22.70 20.16 13.89
N ASP A 30 21.56 20.84 13.88
CA ASP A 30 20.63 20.89 12.74
C ASP A 30 20.69 22.21 11.97
N TYR A 31 21.62 23.11 12.31
CA TYR A 31 21.87 24.31 11.54
C TYR A 31 23.36 24.60 11.40
N LEU A 32 23.69 25.48 10.45
CA LEU A 32 25.05 26.01 10.28
C LEU A 32 25.04 27.53 10.14
N ILE A 33 26.20 28.13 10.39
CA ILE A 33 26.49 29.54 10.14
C ILE A 33 27.71 29.64 9.22
N ASP A 34 27.61 30.46 8.17
CA ASP A 34 28.69 30.72 7.22
C ASP A 34 29.63 31.84 7.70
N SER A 35 30.71 32.12 6.97
CA SER A 35 31.70 33.13 7.35
C SER A 35 31.16 34.57 7.37
N ASN A 36 30.04 34.81 6.71
CA ASN A 36 29.38 36.11 6.61
C ASN A 36 28.20 36.24 7.59
N GLY A 37 27.95 35.21 8.41
CA GLY A 37 26.81 35.15 9.33
C GLY A 37 25.50 34.73 8.68
N GLY A 38 25.52 34.17 7.47
CA GLY A 38 24.37 33.53 6.85
C GLY A 38 24.05 32.20 7.53
N GLU A 39 22.77 31.94 7.77
CA GLU A 39 22.30 30.73 8.46
C GLU A 39 21.57 29.80 7.50
N LEU A 40 21.64 28.50 7.77
CA LEU A 40 20.84 27.47 7.11
C LEU A 40 20.43 26.44 8.16
N HIS A 41 19.12 26.18 8.28
CA HIS A 41 18.54 25.24 9.23
C HIS A 41 17.90 24.06 8.48
N LEU A 42 18.25 22.84 8.88
CA LEU A 42 17.50 21.66 8.49
C LEU A 42 16.06 21.77 9.02
N PHE A 43 15.09 21.36 8.22
CA PHE A 43 13.72 21.28 8.71
C PHE A 43 13.58 20.22 9.83
N PRO A 44 12.67 20.42 10.79
CA PRO A 44 12.43 19.44 11.84
C PRO A 44 12.06 18.05 11.28
N GLY A 45 12.75 17.00 11.75
CA GLY A 45 12.48 15.61 11.38
C GLY A 45 13.24 15.09 10.16
N VAL A 46 14.10 15.89 9.53
CA VAL A 46 14.87 15.48 8.34
C VAL A 46 15.76 14.28 8.64
N ARG A 47 16.47 14.28 9.76
CA ARG A 47 17.40 13.19 10.12
C ARG A 47 16.65 11.89 10.35
N GLU A 48 15.61 11.93 11.17
CA GLU A 48 14.76 10.79 11.48
C GLU A 48 14.08 10.24 10.22
N PHE A 49 13.67 11.15 9.33
CA PHE A 49 13.09 10.77 8.04
C PHE A 49 14.10 10.06 7.14
N LEU A 50 15.30 10.63 6.94
CA LEU A 50 16.33 10.03 6.07
C LEU A 50 16.81 8.68 6.63
N GLU A 51 16.96 8.56 7.95
CA GLU A 51 17.26 7.28 8.61
C GLU A 51 16.16 6.26 8.31
N TRP A 52 14.88 6.62 8.53
CA TRP A 52 13.74 5.74 8.24
C TRP A 52 13.64 5.37 6.75
N ALA A 53 13.89 6.34 5.87
CA ALA A 53 13.73 6.21 4.42
C ALA A 53 14.86 5.37 3.81
N SER A 54 16.08 5.46 4.34
CA SER A 54 17.26 4.71 3.85
C SER A 54 17.07 3.19 3.92
N GLY A 55 16.28 2.70 4.88
CA GLY A 55 15.92 1.28 5.00
C GLY A 55 14.81 0.82 4.04
N ARG A 56 14.21 1.71 3.24
CA ARG A 56 13.00 1.45 2.43
C ARG A 56 13.12 1.92 0.97
N PHE A 57 13.93 2.94 0.74
CA PHE A 57 14.13 3.57 -0.55
C PHE A 57 15.61 3.68 -0.87
N VAL A 58 15.93 3.65 -2.15
CA VAL A 58 17.21 4.17 -2.62
C VAL A 58 17.06 5.69 -2.67
N LEU A 59 17.79 6.39 -1.82
CA LEU A 59 17.72 7.85 -1.73
C LEU A 59 18.65 8.48 -2.76
N SER A 60 18.20 9.52 -3.44
CA SER A 60 19.04 10.33 -4.32
C SER A 60 18.64 11.80 -4.25
N ILE A 61 19.44 12.67 -4.88
CA ILE A 61 19.20 14.12 -4.95
C ILE A 61 19.06 14.52 -6.40
N ALA A 62 18.11 15.41 -6.69
CA ALA A 62 18.08 16.20 -7.91
C ALA A 62 17.90 17.67 -7.52
N SER A 63 18.99 18.44 -7.50
CA SER A 63 18.98 19.82 -7.02
C SER A 63 19.67 20.80 -7.97
N TRP A 64 19.11 22.00 -8.07
CA TRP A 64 19.71 23.12 -8.80
C TRP A 64 20.63 23.91 -7.88
N ASN A 65 21.89 23.48 -7.77
CA ASN A 65 22.91 24.11 -6.93
C ASN A 65 24.32 23.93 -7.52
N VAL A 66 25.30 24.59 -6.92
CA VAL A 66 26.73 24.33 -7.15
C VAL A 66 27.18 23.21 -6.20
N GLU A 67 27.48 22.02 -6.72
CA GLU A 67 27.86 20.84 -5.91
C GLU A 67 29.00 21.15 -4.94
N GLU A 68 30.05 21.85 -5.40
CA GLU A 68 31.21 22.18 -4.58
C GLU A 68 30.87 23.07 -3.37
N LYS A 69 29.71 23.74 -3.40
CA LYS A 69 29.21 24.58 -2.30
C LYS A 69 28.34 23.80 -1.32
N VAL A 70 27.44 22.96 -1.83
CA VAL A 70 26.43 22.27 -1.01
C VAL A 70 26.86 20.88 -0.54
N LYS A 71 27.80 20.23 -1.24
CA LYS A 71 28.34 18.94 -0.80
C LYS A 71 29.00 19.03 0.58
N PRO A 72 29.87 20.02 0.88
CA PRO A 72 30.42 20.17 2.24
C PRO A 72 29.35 20.45 3.30
N ILE A 73 28.21 21.04 2.92
CA ILE A 73 27.06 21.27 3.82
C ILE A 73 26.40 19.93 4.15
N LEU A 74 26.11 19.11 3.13
CA LEU A 74 25.57 17.76 3.32
C LEU A 74 26.51 16.86 4.12
N GLU A 75 27.81 16.92 3.86
CA GLU A 75 28.85 16.19 4.60
C GLU A 75 28.91 16.65 6.06
N GLY A 76 28.90 17.97 6.32
CA GLY A 76 28.95 18.51 7.67
C GLY A 76 27.70 18.20 8.50
N PHE A 77 26.54 18.08 7.87
CA PHE A 77 25.35 17.52 8.51
C PHE A 77 25.36 15.99 8.60
N GLY A 78 26.30 15.29 7.97
CA GLY A 78 26.34 13.81 7.95
C GLY A 78 25.22 13.18 7.11
N LEU A 79 24.71 13.89 6.10
CA LEU A 79 23.63 13.43 5.23
C LEU A 79 24.13 12.88 3.89
N TRP A 80 25.35 13.26 3.47
CA TRP A 80 25.89 12.93 2.14
C TRP A 80 25.85 11.42 1.84
N ASP A 81 26.29 10.59 2.79
CA ASP A 81 26.39 9.15 2.63
C ASP A 81 25.03 8.42 2.57
N CYS A 82 23.92 9.12 2.82
CA CYS A 82 22.58 8.58 2.65
C CYS A 82 22.19 8.46 1.16
N PHE A 83 22.85 9.22 0.27
CA PHE A 83 22.40 9.40 -1.11
C PHE A 83 23.24 8.62 -2.12
N VAL A 84 22.56 7.93 -3.02
CA VAL A 84 23.14 7.17 -4.12
C VAL A 84 22.99 7.97 -5.42
N PHE A 85 24.11 8.21 -6.11
CA PHE A 85 24.18 9.01 -7.35
C PHE A 85 23.46 10.37 -7.28
N PRO A 86 23.73 11.23 -6.27
CA PRO A 86 23.13 12.56 -6.21
C PRO A 86 23.52 13.38 -7.45
N LYS A 87 22.56 14.10 -8.04
CA LYS A 87 22.78 15.08 -9.11
C LYS A 87 22.48 16.47 -8.56
N ILE A 88 23.54 17.23 -8.39
CA ILE A 88 23.52 18.60 -7.86
C ILE A 88 24.24 19.46 -8.89
N GLU A 89 23.50 20.19 -9.70
CA GLU A 89 24.09 20.85 -10.87
C GLU A 89 23.59 22.28 -11.03
N ASN A 90 24.45 23.15 -11.55
CA ASN A 90 24.17 24.59 -11.66
C ASN A 90 23.30 24.92 -12.89
N HIS A 91 22.20 24.18 -13.05
CA HIS A 91 21.18 24.45 -14.05
C HIS A 91 19.79 23.94 -13.58
N PRO A 92 18.69 24.52 -14.10
CA PRO A 92 17.34 24.16 -13.66
C PRO A 92 16.77 22.88 -14.25
N ASP A 93 17.46 22.21 -15.18
CA ASP A 93 16.94 21.00 -15.86
C ASP A 93 16.87 19.77 -14.94
N LYS A 94 15.87 19.75 -14.04
CA LYS A 94 15.59 18.64 -13.13
C LYS A 94 15.20 17.37 -13.89
N ALA A 95 14.59 17.50 -15.07
CA ALA A 95 14.15 16.36 -15.86
C ALA A 95 15.35 15.52 -16.34
N ASP A 96 16.39 16.18 -16.86
CA ASP A 96 17.64 15.51 -17.24
C ASP A 96 18.39 14.93 -16.03
N MET A 97 18.51 15.68 -14.93
CA MET A 97 19.15 15.18 -13.70
C MET A 97 18.51 13.88 -13.23
N ILE A 98 17.18 13.87 -13.09
CA ILE A 98 16.42 12.70 -12.66
C ILE A 98 16.60 11.55 -13.66
N ALA A 99 16.48 11.80 -14.95
CA ALA A 99 16.64 10.76 -15.97
C ALA A 99 18.04 10.10 -15.92
N ARG A 100 19.10 10.89 -15.75
CA ARG A 100 20.46 10.37 -15.60
C ARG A 100 20.65 9.59 -14.30
N THR A 101 20.13 10.08 -13.17
CA THR A 101 20.13 9.33 -11.90
C THR A 101 19.45 7.98 -12.06
N LEU A 102 18.27 7.92 -12.67
CA LEU A 102 17.53 6.67 -12.86
C LEU A 102 18.30 5.69 -13.77
N ARG A 103 18.95 6.19 -14.82
CA ARG A 103 19.79 5.36 -15.68
C ARG A 103 20.99 4.77 -14.93
N GLU A 104 21.67 5.57 -14.09
CA GLU A 104 22.79 5.09 -13.27
C GLU A 104 22.35 4.05 -12.23
N LEU A 105 21.19 4.28 -11.60
CA LEU A 105 20.56 3.33 -10.68
C LEU A 105 20.19 2.00 -11.36
N GLU A 106 19.55 2.07 -12.52
CA GLU A 106 19.17 0.87 -13.30
C GLU A 106 20.41 0.07 -13.73
N LEU A 107 21.46 0.75 -14.24
CA LEU A 107 22.73 0.13 -14.59
C LEU A 107 23.44 -0.51 -13.39
N SER A 108 23.17 -0.01 -12.18
CA SER A 108 23.70 -0.56 -10.92
C SER A 108 22.82 -1.66 -10.33
N GLY A 109 21.75 -2.07 -11.02
CA GLY A 109 20.87 -3.18 -10.64
C GLY A 109 19.72 -2.79 -9.72
N TYR A 110 19.44 -1.50 -9.53
CA TYR A 110 18.29 -1.05 -8.77
C TYR A 110 17.01 -1.07 -9.62
N ASP A 111 15.89 -1.40 -8.97
CA ASP A 111 14.56 -1.30 -9.57
C ASP A 111 14.07 0.15 -9.57
N VAL A 112 13.92 0.71 -10.77
CA VAL A 112 13.47 2.09 -11.00
C VAL A 112 12.00 2.19 -11.42
N GLY A 113 11.21 1.12 -11.28
CA GLY A 113 9.79 1.11 -11.68
C GLY A 113 8.87 1.99 -10.82
N GLY A 114 9.31 2.38 -9.62
CA GLY A 114 8.49 3.10 -8.64
C GLY A 114 9.15 4.35 -8.05
N VAL A 115 9.50 5.31 -8.91
CA VAL A 115 10.22 6.56 -8.54
C VAL A 115 9.28 7.58 -7.91
N ILE A 116 9.72 8.17 -6.80
CA ILE A 116 9.06 9.27 -6.12
C ILE A 116 10.02 10.46 -6.11
N TYR A 117 9.51 11.64 -6.45
CA TYR A 117 10.23 12.90 -6.39
C TYR A 117 9.54 13.85 -5.42
N VAL A 118 10.31 14.46 -4.52
CA VAL A 118 9.84 15.42 -3.52
C VAL A 118 10.57 16.75 -3.75
N ASP A 119 9.80 17.80 -3.94
CA ASP A 119 10.28 19.18 -4.15
C ASP A 119 9.27 20.13 -3.52
N ASP A 120 9.72 21.28 -3.03
CA ASP A 120 8.87 22.35 -2.50
C ASP A 120 8.21 23.17 -3.61
N ARG A 121 8.71 23.05 -4.85
CA ARG A 121 8.22 23.75 -6.04
C ARG A 121 7.77 22.74 -7.11
N ASP A 122 6.70 23.11 -7.81
CA ASP A 122 6.16 22.35 -8.94
C ASP A 122 6.63 22.86 -10.31
N ILE A 123 7.47 23.89 -10.36
CA ILE A 123 7.84 24.59 -11.61
C ILE A 123 8.51 23.69 -12.66
N HIS A 124 9.14 22.58 -12.24
CA HIS A 124 9.83 21.64 -13.13
C HIS A 124 9.01 20.39 -13.45
N ILE A 125 7.80 20.24 -12.87
CA ILE A 125 7.15 18.93 -12.86
C ILE A 125 6.61 18.49 -14.22
N GLU A 126 6.19 19.43 -15.08
CA GLU A 126 5.69 19.09 -16.41
C GLU A 126 6.78 18.47 -17.29
N ASP A 127 7.98 19.05 -17.28
CA ASP A 127 9.15 18.53 -17.99
C ASP A 127 9.60 17.19 -17.41
N VAL A 128 9.64 17.09 -16.08
CA VAL A 128 10.00 15.85 -15.36
C VAL A 128 9.03 14.72 -15.68
N LYS A 129 7.72 14.97 -15.73
CA LYS A 129 6.70 13.97 -16.12
C LYS A 129 6.75 13.62 -17.59
N THR A 130 7.14 14.55 -18.45
CA THR A 130 7.33 14.27 -19.88
C THR A 130 8.49 13.30 -20.09
N THR A 131 9.60 13.52 -19.38
CA THR A 131 10.80 12.68 -19.46
C THR A 131 10.65 11.35 -18.70
N VAL A 132 9.98 11.36 -17.55
CA VAL A 132 9.75 10.18 -16.69
C VAL A 132 8.25 10.05 -16.37
N PRO A 133 7.43 9.48 -17.28
CA PRO A 133 5.97 9.44 -17.11
C PRO A 133 5.46 8.69 -15.88
N SER A 134 6.23 7.72 -15.39
CA SER A 134 5.90 6.93 -14.20
C SER A 134 6.25 7.63 -12.88
N ILE A 135 6.92 8.80 -12.93
CA ILE A 135 7.36 9.48 -11.72
C ILE A 135 6.18 10.00 -10.91
N ARG A 136 6.24 9.75 -9.61
CA ARG A 136 5.27 10.29 -8.67
C ARG A 136 5.85 11.52 -7.98
N PHE A 137 5.20 12.65 -8.16
CA PHE A 137 5.54 13.88 -7.44
C PHE A 137 4.83 13.98 -6.10
N ILE A 138 5.52 14.53 -5.10
CA ILE A 138 4.96 14.99 -3.84
C ILE A 138 5.42 16.43 -3.66
N HIS A 139 4.46 17.35 -3.59
CA HIS A 139 4.74 18.76 -3.37
C HIS A 139 4.94 19.01 -1.88
N MET A 140 6.18 19.17 -1.44
CA MET A 140 6.51 19.40 -0.04
C MET A 140 5.84 20.69 0.46
N TRP A 141 5.33 20.68 1.68
CA TRP A 141 4.53 21.76 2.30
C TRP A 141 3.12 21.97 1.74
N LYS A 142 2.74 21.33 0.62
CA LYS A 142 1.35 21.27 0.14
C LYS A 142 0.70 19.90 0.38
N ASP A 143 1.33 18.83 -0.10
CA ASP A 143 0.85 17.45 0.02
C ASP A 143 1.23 16.81 1.37
N ALA A 144 2.36 17.24 1.93
CA ALA A 144 2.84 16.87 3.25
C ALA A 144 3.38 18.11 3.96
N LYS A 145 2.84 18.45 5.13
CA LYS A 145 3.19 19.68 5.87
C LYS A 145 4.35 19.49 6.84
N SER A 146 4.88 18.29 6.93
CA SER A 146 6.02 17.92 7.77
C SER A 146 6.67 16.64 7.24
N PHE A 147 7.89 16.35 7.68
CA PHE A 147 8.56 15.08 7.40
C PHE A 147 7.82 13.87 8.00
N GLU A 148 7.08 14.07 9.09
CA GLU A 148 6.18 13.03 9.65
C GLU A 148 5.00 12.75 8.71
N GLU A 149 4.33 13.80 8.18
CA GLU A 149 3.27 13.62 7.18
C GLU A 149 3.81 13.01 5.88
N LEU A 150 5.01 13.41 5.45
CA LEU A 150 5.69 12.83 4.28
C LEU A 150 5.94 11.33 4.49
N ARG A 151 6.46 10.96 5.67
CA ARG A 151 6.63 9.56 6.08
C ARG A 151 5.31 8.80 6.00
N GLU A 152 4.25 9.31 6.60
CA GLU A 152 2.94 8.66 6.56
C GLU A 152 2.41 8.48 5.13
N LEU A 153 2.58 9.50 4.27
CA LEU A 153 2.13 9.49 2.89
C LEU A 153 2.91 8.47 2.04
N LEU A 154 4.18 8.27 2.34
CA LEU A 154 5.04 7.25 1.72
C LEU A 154 4.71 5.84 2.24
N GLU A 155 4.48 5.66 3.55
CA GLU A 155 4.04 4.38 4.14
C GLU A 155 2.70 3.90 3.56
N ARG A 156 1.75 4.82 3.38
CA ARG A 156 0.40 4.49 2.90
C ARG A 156 0.35 3.96 1.47
N ARG A 157 1.41 4.06 0.67
CA ARG A 157 1.32 3.85 -0.79
C ARG A 157 2.42 2.96 -1.39
N GLY A 158 3.24 2.32 -0.58
CA GLY A 158 4.22 1.31 -1.02
C GLY A 158 3.80 -0.13 -0.73
N ASP A 159 3.09 -0.36 0.37
CA ASP A 159 2.82 -1.69 0.93
C ASP A 159 1.36 -1.90 1.35
N SER A 160 0.49 -0.91 1.07
CA SER A 160 -0.90 -0.94 1.52
C SER A 160 -1.79 -1.71 0.54
N MET A 161 -2.81 -2.38 1.07
CA MET A 161 -3.83 -3.03 0.25
C MET A 161 -4.82 -2.00 -0.32
N GLU A 162 -4.95 -1.95 -1.64
CA GLU A 162 -5.93 -1.14 -2.36
C GLU A 162 -7.35 -1.69 -2.14
N LEU A 163 -8.32 -0.80 -1.94
CA LEU A 163 -9.72 -1.16 -1.70
C LEU A 163 -10.62 -0.65 -2.83
N LEU A 164 -11.34 -1.56 -3.49
CA LEU A 164 -12.44 -1.21 -4.38
C LEU A 164 -13.74 -1.78 -3.84
N ILE A 165 -14.76 -0.92 -3.74
CA ILE A 165 -16.13 -1.33 -3.40
C ILE A 165 -17.01 -1.03 -4.61
N VAL A 166 -17.52 -2.08 -5.24
CA VAL A 166 -18.41 -1.98 -6.40
C VAL A 166 -19.84 -1.84 -5.90
N LYS A 167 -20.44 -0.67 -6.11
CA LYS A 167 -21.80 -0.33 -5.66
C LYS A 167 -22.79 -0.09 -6.80
N ASP A 168 -22.26 0.40 -7.91
CA ASP A 168 -23.00 0.81 -9.11
C ASP A 168 -23.57 -0.36 -9.91
N LYS A 169 -23.03 -1.56 -9.70
CA LYS A 169 -23.45 -2.78 -10.41
C LYS A 169 -23.32 -4.03 -9.53
N ARG A 170 -24.04 -5.07 -9.94
CA ARG A 170 -23.87 -6.42 -9.41
C ARG A 170 -22.87 -7.20 -10.27
N ILE A 171 -22.08 -8.03 -9.61
CA ILE A 171 -21.13 -8.95 -10.24
C ILE A 171 -21.38 -10.32 -9.62
N ASP A 172 -21.74 -11.29 -10.44
CA ASP A 172 -21.95 -12.65 -9.99
C ASP A 172 -20.60 -13.38 -9.86
N TYR A 173 -20.49 -14.24 -8.86
CA TYR A 173 -19.31 -15.03 -8.58
C TYR A 173 -19.53 -16.48 -9.01
N ASP A 174 -18.79 -16.91 -10.03
CA ASP A 174 -18.81 -18.27 -10.55
C ASP A 174 -17.55 -19.08 -10.19
N GLY A 175 -16.70 -18.53 -9.32
CA GLY A 175 -15.39 -19.08 -8.95
C GLY A 175 -14.21 -18.41 -9.67
N SER A 176 -14.39 -17.93 -10.90
CA SER A 176 -13.29 -17.46 -11.75
C SER A 176 -12.53 -16.23 -11.20
N ALA A 177 -13.15 -15.46 -10.31
CA ALA A 177 -12.50 -14.31 -9.67
C ALA A 177 -11.35 -14.69 -8.71
N ILE A 178 -11.21 -15.98 -8.37
CA ILE A 178 -10.06 -16.51 -7.62
C ILE A 178 -8.78 -16.59 -8.48
N GLY A 179 -8.86 -16.40 -9.80
CA GLY A 179 -7.70 -16.33 -10.67
C GLY A 179 -6.78 -15.15 -10.37
N SER A 180 -5.47 -15.31 -10.61
CA SER A 180 -4.48 -14.25 -10.37
C SER A 180 -4.71 -13.04 -11.28
N HIS A 181 -4.29 -11.87 -10.78
CA HIS A 181 -4.46 -10.57 -11.41
C HIS A 181 -5.91 -10.23 -11.78
N TRP A 182 -6.92 -10.87 -11.16
CA TRP A 182 -8.32 -10.60 -11.50
C TRP A 182 -8.70 -9.14 -11.27
N ALA A 183 -8.28 -8.55 -10.14
CA ALA A 183 -8.55 -7.14 -9.85
C ALA A 183 -7.86 -6.21 -10.87
N TYR A 184 -6.62 -6.50 -11.24
CA TYR A 184 -5.86 -5.73 -12.21
C TYR A 184 -6.47 -5.82 -13.62
N ARG A 185 -6.79 -7.03 -14.10
CA ARG A 185 -7.35 -7.26 -15.44
C ARG A 185 -8.72 -6.63 -15.64
N ASN A 186 -9.55 -6.56 -14.60
CA ASN A 186 -10.93 -6.10 -14.70
C ASN A 186 -11.14 -4.64 -14.26
N PHE A 187 -10.27 -4.12 -13.38
CA PHE A 187 -10.45 -2.79 -12.77
C PHE A 187 -9.18 -1.92 -12.81
N GLY A 188 -8.05 -2.43 -13.33
CA GLY A 188 -6.79 -1.68 -13.38
C GLY A 188 -6.10 -1.52 -12.02
N ILE A 189 -6.51 -2.26 -10.99
CA ILE A 189 -5.95 -2.17 -9.64
C ILE A 189 -4.67 -3.01 -9.56
N LEU A 190 -3.53 -2.34 -9.47
CA LEU A 190 -2.21 -2.95 -9.39
C LEU A 190 -1.81 -3.23 -7.92
N GLY A 191 -1.22 -4.40 -7.66
CA GLY A 191 -0.67 -4.76 -6.35
C GLY A 191 -1.68 -5.41 -5.39
N ASN A 192 -1.35 -5.37 -4.10
CA ASN A 192 -2.20 -5.93 -3.04
C ASN A 192 -3.58 -5.28 -3.09
N SER A 193 -4.64 -6.08 -3.17
CA SER A 193 -5.99 -5.54 -3.36
C SER A 193 -7.07 -6.35 -2.66
N LEU A 194 -8.15 -5.64 -2.28
CA LEU A 194 -9.43 -6.16 -1.85
C LEU A 194 -10.53 -5.55 -2.71
N VAL A 195 -11.24 -6.38 -3.45
CA VAL A 195 -12.44 -5.98 -4.20
C VAL A 195 -13.67 -6.54 -3.48
N VAL A 196 -14.59 -5.64 -3.08
CA VAL A 196 -15.86 -5.98 -2.44
C VAL A 196 -16.99 -5.70 -3.40
N PHE A 197 -17.85 -6.69 -3.66
CA PHE A 197 -19.00 -6.55 -4.55
C PHE A 197 -20.17 -7.41 -4.10
N ARG A 198 -21.33 -7.22 -4.72
CA ARG A 198 -22.55 -7.99 -4.44
C ARG A 198 -23.06 -8.67 -5.69
N GLY A 199 -23.51 -9.90 -5.57
CA GLY A 199 -24.10 -10.66 -6.67
C GLY A 199 -24.56 -12.04 -6.24
N LYS A 200 -24.87 -12.87 -7.23
CA LYS A 200 -25.13 -14.30 -7.02
C LYS A 200 -23.82 -15.05 -6.81
N CYS A 201 -23.92 -16.19 -6.14
CA CYS A 201 -22.88 -17.20 -6.06
C CYS A 201 -23.37 -18.44 -6.81
N ASP A 202 -22.63 -18.91 -7.80
CA ASP A 202 -22.88 -20.19 -8.46
C ASP A 202 -21.55 -20.77 -8.96
N VAL A 203 -20.80 -21.39 -8.05
CA VAL A 203 -19.42 -21.84 -8.33
C VAL A 203 -19.43 -23.01 -9.28
N LYS A 204 -18.78 -22.85 -10.44
CA LYS A 204 -18.61 -23.92 -11.42
C LYS A 204 -17.67 -24.99 -10.90
N VAL A 205 -17.93 -26.24 -11.28
CA VAL A 205 -17.12 -27.40 -10.84
C VAL A 205 -15.66 -27.23 -11.24
N GLU A 206 -15.39 -26.74 -12.45
CA GLU A 206 -14.04 -26.48 -12.96
C GLU A 206 -13.30 -25.33 -12.24
N GLU A 207 -14.03 -24.44 -11.56
CA GLU A 207 -13.47 -23.33 -10.78
C GLU A 207 -13.40 -23.65 -9.27
N MET A 208 -13.85 -24.84 -8.85
CA MET A 208 -13.87 -25.24 -7.45
C MET A 208 -12.46 -25.56 -6.97
N ILE A 209 -12.00 -24.77 -6.00
CA ILE A 209 -10.65 -24.89 -5.43
C ILE A 209 -10.59 -25.91 -4.30
N ASP A 210 -11.67 -26.03 -3.52
CA ASP A 210 -11.72 -26.98 -2.40
C ASP A 210 -11.87 -28.42 -2.92
N ILE A 211 -10.81 -29.19 -2.78
CA ILE A 211 -10.75 -30.59 -3.23
C ILE A 211 -11.69 -31.48 -2.39
N GLU A 212 -11.96 -31.15 -1.13
CA GLU A 212 -12.92 -31.90 -0.31
C GLU A 212 -14.35 -31.69 -0.82
N ASP A 213 -14.70 -30.46 -1.19
CA ASP A 213 -16.02 -30.15 -1.78
C ASP A 213 -16.20 -30.81 -3.14
N LEU A 214 -15.16 -30.83 -3.98
CA LEU A 214 -15.14 -31.59 -5.24
C LEU A 214 -15.38 -33.09 -5.01
N ARG A 215 -14.67 -33.68 -4.04
CA ARG A 215 -14.81 -35.11 -3.70
C ARG A 215 -16.18 -35.44 -3.13
N ALA A 216 -16.80 -34.50 -2.42
CA ALA A 216 -18.13 -34.64 -1.85
C ALA A 216 -19.24 -34.21 -2.84
N SER A 217 -18.89 -33.76 -4.05
CA SER A 217 -19.82 -33.24 -5.05
C SER A 217 -20.76 -32.16 -4.48
N LYS A 218 -20.22 -31.28 -3.64
CA LYS A 218 -21.02 -30.20 -3.06
C LYS A 218 -21.28 -29.12 -4.09
N GLU A 219 -22.43 -28.48 -3.95
CA GLU A 219 -22.76 -27.25 -4.66
C GLU A 219 -22.46 -26.04 -3.76
N ILE A 220 -21.97 -24.94 -4.34
CA ILE A 220 -21.75 -23.68 -3.63
C ILE A 220 -22.55 -22.59 -4.33
N ARG A 221 -23.76 -22.33 -3.81
CA ARG A 221 -24.75 -21.46 -4.45
C ARG A 221 -25.45 -20.52 -3.48
N SER A 222 -25.82 -19.34 -3.95
CA SER A 222 -26.62 -18.33 -3.22
C SER A 222 -27.13 -17.26 -4.19
N ASP A 223 -28.39 -16.82 -4.04
CA ASP A 223 -28.99 -15.82 -4.92
C ASP A 223 -28.53 -14.38 -4.62
N ASP A 224 -28.03 -14.11 -3.41
CA ASP A 224 -27.64 -12.76 -3.00
C ASP A 224 -26.57 -12.79 -1.89
N MET A 225 -25.35 -12.47 -2.27
CA MET A 225 -24.16 -12.58 -1.42
C MET A 225 -23.25 -11.36 -1.59
N VAL A 226 -22.57 -10.97 -0.51
CA VAL A 226 -21.42 -10.06 -0.57
C VAL A 226 -20.17 -10.89 -0.77
N HIS A 227 -19.37 -10.54 -1.77
CA HIS A 227 -18.11 -11.20 -2.11
C HIS A 227 -16.93 -10.30 -1.79
N TYR A 228 -15.89 -10.89 -1.22
CA TYR A 228 -14.59 -10.26 -0.98
C TYR A 228 -13.56 -11.07 -1.77
N ILE A 229 -12.92 -10.44 -2.75
CA ILE A 229 -11.80 -11.03 -3.48
C ILE A 229 -10.53 -10.31 -3.05
N ILE A 230 -9.67 -11.04 -2.34
CA ILE A 230 -8.39 -10.54 -1.85
C ILE A 230 -7.26 -11.16 -2.67
N GLU A 231 -6.31 -10.32 -3.08
CA GLU A 231 -5.08 -10.74 -3.74
C GLU A 231 -3.87 -10.07 -3.10
N VAL A 232 -2.86 -10.88 -2.74
CA VAL A 232 -1.64 -10.42 -2.07
C VAL A 232 -0.40 -10.94 -2.80
N PHE A 233 0.51 -10.04 -3.20
CA PHE A 233 1.71 -10.29 -3.99
C PHE A 233 2.99 -10.37 -3.14
N ASP A 234 2.85 -10.89 -1.92
CA ASP A 234 3.95 -11.06 -0.98
C ASP A 234 4.43 -12.52 -0.95
N LEU A 235 4.34 -13.18 0.20
CA LEU A 235 4.73 -14.57 0.35
C LEU A 235 3.69 -15.49 -0.30
N VAL A 236 4.05 -16.09 -1.43
CA VAL A 236 3.24 -17.12 -2.10
C VAL A 236 3.38 -18.45 -1.36
N ASN A 237 2.54 -18.63 -0.34
CA ASN A 237 2.56 -19.81 0.52
C ASN A 237 1.14 -20.17 0.98
N ALA A 238 0.75 -21.43 0.80
CA ALA A 238 -0.60 -21.89 1.13
C ALA A 238 -0.93 -21.82 2.63
N LEU A 239 0.07 -22.03 3.51
CA LEU A 239 -0.13 -21.86 4.96
C LEU A 239 -0.36 -20.38 5.30
N PHE A 240 0.42 -19.47 4.71
CA PHE A 240 0.21 -18.03 4.87
C PHE A 240 -1.18 -17.60 4.36
N ALA A 241 -1.60 -18.08 3.18
CA ALA A 241 -2.96 -17.84 2.66
C ALA A 241 -4.05 -18.29 3.63
N SER A 242 -3.93 -19.52 4.15
CA SER A 242 -4.87 -20.10 5.11
C SER A 242 -4.91 -19.35 6.45
N THR A 243 -3.75 -18.89 6.95
CA THR A 243 -3.66 -18.07 8.16
C THR A 243 -4.32 -16.72 7.96
N LEU A 244 -4.01 -16.02 6.86
CA LEU A 244 -4.54 -14.70 6.57
C LEU A 244 -6.07 -14.74 6.37
N GLN A 245 -6.58 -15.76 5.67
CA GLN A 245 -8.01 -16.02 5.53
C GLN A 245 -8.70 -16.14 6.88
N LYS A 246 -8.17 -16.96 7.79
CA LYS A 246 -8.78 -17.17 9.12
C LYS A 246 -8.70 -15.93 10.01
N LEU A 247 -7.66 -15.11 9.84
CA LEU A 247 -7.57 -13.80 10.48
C LEU A 247 -8.67 -12.85 9.96
N PHE A 248 -8.90 -12.78 8.65
CA PHE A 248 -9.97 -11.96 8.08
C PHE A 248 -11.36 -12.44 8.51
N ILE A 249 -11.59 -13.75 8.57
CA ILE A 249 -12.86 -14.30 9.11
C ILE A 249 -13.04 -13.91 10.58
N ALA A 250 -11.99 -14.01 11.40
CA ALA A 250 -12.05 -13.55 12.80
C ALA A 250 -12.38 -12.05 12.89
N ARG A 251 -11.74 -11.22 12.05
CA ARG A 251 -12.02 -9.78 12.00
C ARG A 251 -13.46 -9.47 11.56
N LEU A 252 -14.02 -10.23 10.63
CA LEU A 252 -15.43 -10.10 10.23
C LEU A 252 -16.39 -10.46 11.37
N CYS A 253 -16.08 -11.50 12.16
CA CYS A 253 -16.85 -11.81 13.38
C CYS A 253 -16.83 -10.64 14.39
N GLU A 254 -15.68 -10.00 14.57
CA GLU A 254 -15.57 -8.81 15.44
C GLU A 254 -16.41 -7.64 14.93
N VAL A 255 -16.38 -7.37 13.62
CA VAL A 255 -17.21 -6.32 13.02
C VAL A 255 -18.70 -6.66 13.17
N LEU A 256 -19.11 -7.91 12.98
CA LEU A 256 -20.50 -8.37 13.20
C LEU A 256 -20.94 -8.21 14.66
N ALA A 257 -20.04 -8.40 15.63
CA ALA A 257 -20.33 -8.14 17.04
C ALA A 257 -20.67 -6.66 17.30
N GLU A 258 -20.06 -5.72 16.56
CA GLU A 258 -20.41 -4.29 16.63
C GLU A 258 -21.83 -4.01 16.11
N TYR A 259 -22.41 -4.89 15.29
CA TYR A 259 -23.83 -4.86 14.89
C TYR A 259 -24.75 -5.59 15.87
N GLY A 260 -24.23 -6.06 17.01
CA GLY A 260 -24.99 -6.84 17.99
C GLY A 260 -25.18 -8.31 17.60
N VAL A 261 -24.49 -8.81 16.57
CA VAL A 261 -24.60 -10.19 16.09
C VAL A 261 -23.63 -11.09 16.86
N LYS A 262 -24.14 -12.11 17.55
CA LYS A 262 -23.32 -13.11 18.22
C LYS A 262 -22.87 -14.22 17.26
N THR A 263 -21.66 -14.10 16.75
CA THR A 263 -21.05 -15.07 15.84
C THR A 263 -20.31 -16.20 16.56
N HIS A 264 -20.26 -17.37 15.95
CA HIS A 264 -19.36 -18.47 16.31
C HIS A 264 -18.52 -18.84 15.09
N ARG A 265 -17.19 -18.72 15.20
CA ARG A 265 -16.27 -19.09 14.13
C ARG A 265 -15.91 -20.57 14.24
N LYS A 266 -15.99 -21.31 13.14
CA LYS A 266 -15.48 -22.69 13.01
C LYS A 266 -14.50 -22.71 11.85
N GLY A 267 -13.19 -22.67 12.14
CA GLY A 267 -12.18 -22.53 11.09
C GLY A 267 -12.30 -21.18 10.37
N ASP A 268 -12.63 -21.25 9.08
CA ASP A 268 -12.87 -20.15 8.14
C ASP A 268 -14.36 -19.86 7.86
N ASP A 269 -15.26 -20.56 8.56
CA ASP A 269 -16.69 -20.30 8.49
C ASP A 269 -17.21 -19.45 9.67
N ILE A 270 -18.19 -18.60 9.36
CA ILE A 270 -18.97 -17.82 10.33
C ILE A 270 -20.34 -18.46 10.51
N TYR A 271 -20.71 -18.76 11.75
CA TYR A 271 -22.04 -19.26 12.12
C TYR A 271 -22.77 -18.28 13.05
N VAL A 272 -24.09 -18.18 12.90
CA VAL A 272 -24.98 -17.46 13.81
C VAL A 272 -26.18 -18.34 14.13
N ASN A 273 -26.50 -18.51 15.42
CA ASN A 273 -27.59 -19.39 15.88
C ASN A 273 -27.54 -20.82 15.32
N GLY A 274 -26.34 -21.37 15.11
CA GLY A 274 -26.14 -22.70 14.54
C GLY A 274 -26.17 -22.76 13.00
N LYS A 275 -26.54 -21.67 12.33
CA LYS A 275 -26.65 -21.58 10.87
C LYS A 275 -25.42 -20.95 10.22
N LYS A 276 -25.04 -21.40 9.02
CA LYS A 276 -23.87 -20.92 8.28
C LYS A 276 -24.17 -19.58 7.58
N LEU A 277 -23.41 -18.54 7.91
CA LEU A 277 -23.55 -17.19 7.34
C LEU A 277 -22.61 -16.97 6.15
N SER A 278 -21.42 -17.56 6.17
CA SER A 278 -20.37 -17.30 5.19
C SER A 278 -19.86 -18.56 4.51
N ILE A 279 -19.26 -18.39 3.35
CA ILE A 279 -18.34 -19.34 2.71
C ILE A 279 -16.97 -18.67 2.56
N SER A 280 -15.91 -19.45 2.47
CA SER A 280 -14.55 -18.91 2.34
C SER A 280 -13.63 -19.94 1.69
N ILE A 281 -12.64 -19.47 0.93
CA ILE A 281 -11.56 -20.29 0.42
C ILE A 281 -10.27 -19.47 0.33
N ALA A 282 -9.13 -20.13 0.51
CA ALA A 282 -7.82 -19.52 0.37
C ALA A 282 -6.86 -20.44 -0.38
N THR A 283 -6.14 -19.88 -1.34
CA THR A 283 -5.20 -20.60 -2.18
C THR A 283 -4.08 -19.69 -2.66
N VAL A 284 -3.20 -20.24 -3.50
CA VAL A 284 -2.11 -19.51 -4.14
C VAL A 284 -2.15 -19.72 -5.65
N SER A 285 -1.75 -18.70 -6.38
CA SER A 285 -1.27 -18.79 -7.75
C SER A 285 0.27 -18.89 -7.76
N PRO A 286 0.93 -19.04 -8.91
CA PRO A 286 2.39 -18.96 -8.98
C PRO A 286 3.00 -17.63 -8.46
N VAL A 287 2.21 -16.56 -8.40
CA VAL A 287 2.70 -15.19 -8.12
C VAL A 287 1.95 -14.45 -7.02
N SER A 288 0.86 -15.01 -6.49
CA SER A 288 0.04 -14.32 -5.49
C SER A 288 -0.75 -15.27 -4.60
N VAL A 289 -1.10 -14.79 -3.40
CA VAL A 289 -2.14 -15.38 -2.54
C VAL A 289 -3.51 -14.90 -3.01
N LYS A 290 -4.49 -15.79 -3.02
CA LYS A 290 -5.88 -15.51 -3.41
C LYS A 290 -6.84 -16.00 -2.34
N ILE A 291 -7.72 -15.11 -1.89
CA ILE A 291 -8.73 -15.43 -0.88
C ILE A 291 -10.09 -14.96 -1.40
N HIS A 292 -11.10 -15.81 -1.28
CA HIS A 292 -12.49 -15.43 -1.47
C HIS A 292 -13.24 -15.62 -0.15
N ILE A 293 -14.05 -14.63 0.22
CA ILE A 293 -15.05 -14.74 1.29
C ILE A 293 -16.40 -14.36 0.70
N GLY A 294 -17.43 -15.13 1.02
CA GLY A 294 -18.82 -14.85 0.69
C GLY A 294 -19.65 -14.72 1.96
N ILE A 295 -20.48 -13.69 2.08
CA ILE A 295 -21.44 -13.52 3.19
C ILE A 295 -22.86 -13.44 2.62
N ASN A 296 -23.72 -14.36 3.03
CA ASN A 296 -25.11 -14.39 2.57
C ASN A 296 -25.84 -13.11 3.01
N ILE A 297 -26.53 -12.46 2.07
CA ILE A 297 -27.44 -11.35 2.37
C ILE A 297 -28.83 -11.90 2.70
N GLU A 298 -29.27 -12.86 1.89
CA GLU A 298 -30.49 -13.66 2.08
C GLU A 298 -30.15 -15.14 1.97
N ALA A 299 -30.81 -15.99 2.77
CA ALA A 299 -30.68 -17.44 2.65
C ALA A 299 -31.59 -18.00 1.53
N LYS A 300 -31.38 -17.55 0.29
CA LYS A 300 -32.10 -18.01 -0.92
C LYS A 300 -31.13 -18.58 -1.95
N GLY A 301 -31.57 -19.59 -2.70
CA GLY A 301 -30.72 -20.29 -3.67
C GLY A 301 -29.60 -21.12 -3.03
N ILE A 302 -29.71 -21.41 -1.73
CA ILE A 302 -28.76 -22.23 -0.98
C ILE A 302 -29.06 -23.72 -1.26
N PRO A 303 -28.03 -24.57 -1.48
CA PRO A 303 -28.22 -26.01 -1.70
C PRO A 303 -28.95 -26.71 -0.55
N GLU A 304 -29.69 -27.78 -0.90
CA GLU A 304 -30.40 -28.60 0.09
C GLU A 304 -29.45 -29.20 1.13
N GLY A 305 -29.86 -29.21 2.39
CA GLY A 305 -29.08 -29.76 3.51
C GLY A 305 -28.12 -28.76 4.18
N VAL A 306 -27.99 -27.53 3.66
CA VAL A 306 -27.24 -26.46 4.33
C VAL A 306 -28.19 -25.51 5.05
N ASP A 307 -28.14 -25.50 6.39
CA ASP A 307 -28.87 -24.49 7.17
C ASP A 307 -28.09 -23.18 7.18
N ALA A 308 -28.54 -22.22 6.37
CA ALA A 308 -27.91 -20.93 6.18
C ALA A 308 -28.73 -19.77 6.77
N ILE A 309 -28.06 -18.65 7.01
CA ILE A 309 -28.66 -17.40 7.48
C ILE A 309 -28.07 -16.23 6.69
N GLY A 310 -28.88 -15.20 6.43
CA GLY A 310 -28.45 -13.99 5.73
C GLY A 310 -28.37 -12.74 6.62
N LEU A 311 -27.62 -11.73 6.18
CA LEU A 311 -27.50 -10.43 6.87
C LEU A 311 -28.84 -9.77 7.17
N LYS A 312 -29.83 -9.86 6.26
CA LYS A 312 -31.14 -9.23 6.47
C LYS A 312 -31.91 -9.85 7.64
N GLU A 313 -31.80 -11.16 7.84
CA GLU A 313 -32.42 -11.86 8.98
C GLU A 313 -31.77 -11.45 10.31
N LEU A 314 -30.53 -10.96 10.26
CA LEU A 314 -29.78 -10.43 11.41
C LEU A 314 -30.05 -8.94 11.66
N GLY A 315 -30.94 -8.31 10.90
CA GLY A 315 -31.25 -6.88 11.02
C GLY A 315 -30.28 -5.95 10.27
N ILE A 316 -29.29 -6.50 9.55
CA ILE A 316 -28.33 -5.73 8.75
C ILE A 316 -28.92 -5.55 7.35
N THR A 317 -29.65 -4.45 7.16
CA THR A 317 -30.35 -4.13 5.90
C THR A 317 -29.57 -3.18 5.00
N ASP A 318 -28.72 -2.33 5.58
CA ASP A 318 -27.77 -1.48 4.86
C ASP A 318 -26.56 -2.31 4.41
N VAL A 319 -26.72 -3.00 3.27
CA VAL A 319 -25.68 -3.86 2.71
C VAL A 319 -24.48 -3.05 2.22
N GLU A 320 -24.70 -1.86 1.65
CA GLU A 320 -23.59 -1.02 1.16
C GLU A 320 -22.75 -0.47 2.30
N GLY A 321 -23.38 0.03 3.37
CA GLY A 321 -22.67 0.45 4.57
C GLY A 321 -21.94 -0.71 5.23
N PHE A 322 -22.52 -1.92 5.22
CA PHE A 322 -21.84 -3.14 5.66
C PHE A 322 -20.59 -3.43 4.82
N MET A 323 -20.70 -3.43 3.48
CA MET A 323 -19.57 -3.64 2.55
C MET A 323 -18.43 -2.63 2.78
N GLU A 324 -18.77 -1.36 3.00
CA GLU A 324 -17.78 -0.34 3.33
C GLU A 324 -17.06 -0.60 4.65
N LYS A 325 -17.85 -0.88 5.69
CA LYS A 325 -17.30 -1.07 7.03
C LYS A 325 -16.39 -2.28 7.10
N THR A 326 -16.82 -3.41 6.53
CA THR A 326 -16.01 -4.63 6.49
C THR A 326 -14.82 -4.50 5.57
N GLY A 327 -14.98 -3.91 4.38
CA GLY A 327 -13.87 -3.67 3.46
C GLY A 327 -12.75 -2.83 4.09
N LYS A 328 -13.09 -1.71 4.72
CA LYS A 328 -12.14 -0.86 5.46
C LYS A 328 -11.50 -1.60 6.64
N ALA A 329 -12.27 -2.43 7.35
CA ALA A 329 -11.75 -3.21 8.48
C ALA A 329 -10.71 -4.25 8.03
N LEU A 330 -10.95 -4.96 6.92
CA LEU A 330 -10.02 -5.95 6.39
C LEU A 330 -8.73 -5.34 5.85
N VAL A 331 -8.82 -4.21 5.13
CA VAL A 331 -7.61 -3.47 4.71
C VAL A 331 -6.80 -2.99 5.91
N LYS A 332 -7.46 -2.46 6.95
CA LYS A 332 -6.79 -2.05 8.19
C LYS A 332 -6.10 -3.23 8.87
N GLU A 333 -6.73 -4.41 8.89
CA GLU A 333 -6.17 -5.64 9.44
C GLU A 333 -4.91 -6.06 8.69
N PHE A 334 -4.96 -6.12 7.37
CA PHE A 334 -3.81 -6.47 6.53
C PHE A 334 -2.66 -5.48 6.70
N ASN A 335 -2.95 -4.18 6.64
CA ASN A 335 -1.93 -3.14 6.80
C ASN A 335 -1.27 -3.21 8.19
N LYS A 336 -2.01 -3.61 9.24
CA LYS A 336 -1.45 -3.82 10.57
C LYS A 336 -0.54 -5.04 10.62
N VAL A 337 -0.93 -6.16 10.02
CA VAL A 337 -0.07 -7.35 9.89
C VAL A 337 1.25 -6.98 9.22
N LYS A 338 1.18 -6.23 8.12
CA LYS A 338 2.35 -5.70 7.40
C LYS A 338 3.22 -4.83 8.29
N ARG A 339 2.66 -3.79 8.90
CA ARG A 339 3.40 -2.87 9.77
C ARG A 339 4.06 -3.59 10.96
N ASP A 340 3.37 -4.54 11.57
CA ASP A 340 3.88 -5.28 12.72
C ASP A 340 5.03 -6.21 12.32
N SER A 341 5.01 -6.77 11.11
CA SER A 341 6.12 -7.60 10.58
C SER A 341 7.43 -6.83 10.37
N LEU A 342 7.37 -5.51 10.21
CA LEU A 342 8.52 -4.66 9.87
C LEU A 342 9.21 -4.02 11.08
N LYS A 343 8.59 -4.09 12.27
CA LYS A 343 9.08 -3.40 13.48
C LYS A 343 9.62 -4.35 14.56
N VAL A 344 9.87 -5.60 14.19
CA VAL A 344 10.42 -6.63 15.08
C VAL A 344 11.83 -6.99 14.64
N ARG A 345 12.77 -7.06 15.59
CA ARG A 345 14.08 -7.65 15.34
C ARG A 345 13.95 -9.17 15.24
N TRP A 346 14.81 -9.81 14.45
CA TRP A 346 14.93 -11.26 14.47
C TRP A 346 15.56 -11.74 15.79
N ALA A 347 15.23 -12.97 16.21
CA ALA A 347 15.76 -13.59 17.44
C ALA A 347 16.90 -14.56 17.08
N GLN A 348 17.97 -14.55 17.87
CA GLN A 348 19.13 -15.45 17.74
C GLN A 348 18.87 -16.83 18.35
#